data_AF-A0AAD7JQU0-F1
#
_entry.id   AF-A0AAD7JQU0-F1
#
_cell.length_a   1.000
_cell.length_b   1.000
_cell.length_c   1.000
_cell.angle_alpha   90.00
_cell.angle_beta   90.00
_cell.angle_gamma   90.00
#
_symmetry.space_group_name_H-M   'P 1'
#
loop_
_entity.id
_entity.type
_entity.pdbx_description
1 polymer ?
#
loop_
_entity_poly.entity_id
_entity_poly.type
_entity_poly.pdbx_seq_one_letter_code
_entity_poly.pdbx_strand_id
1 'polypeptide(L)'
;MLRTLIQPYTERSVADRVSLLDVCAQLCAQHEIDFSLLLQGKFENHTALYWAIANGPWPPKPPFELAAAVLAHSAPLKPETMKEARRACVSLRSQELFHFLRMSPEFGTLSAEDQFLLGVSAPPEEIVVEELEGPTHPFSFRFQIPQFHKRMMLGKPITLEVVARGRLWRLKYYTANKPSHTHLTHGYWTGLLSMVENSAMT
;
A
#
# COMPACT_ATOMS: atom_id res chain seq x y z
N MET A 1 19.49 -1.95 17.99
CA MET A 1 18.52 -0.83 17.93
C MET A 1 17.28 -1.20 17.12
N LEU A 2 17.36 -1.55 15.83
CA LEU A 2 16.19 -1.92 15.01
C LEU A 2 15.27 -3.04 15.56
N ARG A 3 15.75 -3.89 16.47
CA ARG A 3 14.91 -4.86 17.20
C ARG A 3 13.76 -4.20 17.97
N THR A 4 13.85 -2.92 18.32
CA THR A 4 12.74 -2.19 18.96
C THR A 4 11.54 -1.99 18.02
N LEU A 5 11.72 -2.08 16.70
CA LEU A 5 10.63 -2.09 15.72
C LEU A 5 9.88 -3.43 15.68
N ILE A 6 10.58 -4.51 16.06
CA ILE A 6 10.05 -5.89 16.08
C ILE A 6 9.33 -6.17 17.42
N GLN A 7 9.61 -5.39 18.45
CA GLN A 7 8.93 -5.57 19.73
C GLN A 7 7.45 -5.18 19.60
N PRO A 8 6.52 -6.00 20.15
CA PRO A 8 5.11 -5.69 20.14
C PRO A 8 4.86 -4.32 20.77
N TYR A 9 3.71 -3.73 20.45
CA TYR A 9 3.28 -2.49 21.05
C TYR A 9 3.36 -2.62 22.59
N THR A 10 4.21 -1.80 23.18
CA THR A 10 4.35 -1.58 24.62
C THR A 10 4.21 -0.08 24.80
N GLU A 11 3.68 0.39 25.92
CA GLU A 11 3.46 1.82 26.21
C GLU A 11 4.73 2.71 26.19
N ARG A 12 5.90 2.19 25.78
CA ARG A 12 6.95 3.06 25.23
C ARG A 12 6.32 3.87 24.11
N SER A 13 6.37 5.20 24.26
CA SER A 13 5.59 6.07 23.39
C SER A 13 6.01 5.85 21.95
N VAL A 14 5.05 5.80 21.02
CA VAL A 14 5.35 5.73 19.58
C VAL A 14 6.36 6.82 19.19
N ALA A 15 6.27 7.98 19.84
CA ALA A 15 7.23 9.08 19.74
C ALA A 15 8.69 8.69 20.08
N ASP A 16 8.92 7.85 21.09
CA ASP A 16 10.26 7.35 21.41
C ASP A 16 10.82 6.46 20.28
N ARG A 17 9.96 5.66 19.64
CA ARG A 17 10.37 4.81 18.51
C ARG A 17 10.64 5.63 17.26
N VAL A 18 9.83 6.67 17.01
CA VAL A 18 10.03 7.61 15.89
C VAL A 18 11.31 8.42 16.08
N SER A 19 11.51 9.03 17.25
CA SER A 19 12.74 9.77 17.55
C SER A 19 13.99 8.89 17.47
N LEU A 20 13.91 7.62 17.89
CA LEU A 20 15.00 6.66 17.72
C LEU A 20 15.33 6.40 16.24
N LEU A 21 14.33 6.35 15.35
CA LEU A 21 14.57 6.22 13.91
C LEU A 21 15.36 7.41 13.37
N ASP A 22 15.02 8.64 13.78
CA ASP A 22 15.73 9.85 13.34
C ASP A 22 17.18 9.86 13.82
N VAL A 23 17.42 9.49 15.08
CA VAL A 23 18.78 9.34 15.63
C VAL A 23 19.55 8.26 14.86
N CYS A 24 18.90 7.14 14.54
CA CYS A 24 19.53 6.06 13.77
C CYS A 24 19.87 6.50 12.34
N ALA A 25 18.99 7.26 11.69
CA ALA A 25 19.24 7.81 10.35
C ALA A 25 20.46 8.74 10.37
N GLN A 26 20.55 9.62 11.36
CA GLN A 26 21.68 10.53 11.54
C GLN A 26 23.00 9.79 11.79
N LEU A 27 23.00 8.78 12.67
CA LEU A 27 24.17 7.96 12.94
C LEU A 27 24.61 7.16 11.71
N CYS A 28 23.66 6.59 10.96
CA CYS A 28 23.98 5.89 9.72
C CYS A 28 24.63 6.82 8.70
N ALA A 29 24.12 8.05 8.56
CA ALA A 29 24.71 9.06 7.69
C ALA A 29 26.15 9.43 8.09
N GLN A 30 26.45 9.51 9.39
CA GLN A 30 27.81 9.75 9.89
C GLN A 30 28.78 8.61 9.58
N HIS A 31 28.28 7.39 9.45
CA HIS A 31 29.06 6.19 9.17
C HIS A 31 28.96 5.71 7.72
N GLU A 32 28.39 6.52 6.81
CA GLU A 32 28.19 6.18 5.40
C GLU A 32 27.38 4.88 5.18
N ILE A 33 26.49 4.57 6.11
CA ILE A 33 25.57 3.43 6.01
C ILE A 33 24.26 3.89 5.37
N ASP A 34 23.83 3.19 4.32
CA ASP A 34 22.52 3.42 3.72
C ASP A 34 21.41 2.90 4.65
N PHE A 35 20.80 3.82 5.39
CA PHE A 35 19.73 3.52 6.34
C PHE A 35 18.47 2.99 5.64
N SER A 36 18.18 3.46 4.43
CA SER A 36 17.04 2.99 3.63
C SER A 36 17.24 1.52 3.25
N LEU A 37 18.44 1.17 2.76
CA LEU A 37 18.80 -0.20 2.44
C LEU A 37 18.70 -1.12 3.67
N LEU A 38 19.15 -0.63 4.83
CA LEU A 38 19.07 -1.34 6.10
C LEU A 38 17.61 -1.62 6.50
N LEU A 39 16.72 -0.62 6.50
CA LEU A 39 15.31 -0.77 6.88
C LEU A 39 14.53 -1.71 5.95
N GLN A 40 14.91 -1.74 4.68
CA GLN A 40 14.34 -2.63 3.68
C GLN A 40 14.93 -4.06 3.71
N GLY A 41 15.92 -4.30 4.58
CA GLY A 41 16.42 -5.62 4.90
C GLY A 41 15.41 -6.49 5.64
N LYS A 42 15.71 -7.79 5.74
CA LYS A 42 14.89 -8.75 6.47
C LYS A 42 15.35 -8.85 7.93
N PHE A 43 14.42 -8.60 8.84
CA PHE A 43 14.52 -8.79 10.27
C PHE A 43 13.51 -9.86 10.67
N GLU A 44 13.95 -11.02 11.16
CA GLU A 44 13.05 -12.13 11.51
C GLU A 44 12.09 -12.50 10.36
N ASN A 45 12.65 -12.67 9.15
CA ASN A 45 11.94 -13.03 7.90
C ASN A 45 11.04 -11.95 7.28
N HIS A 46 10.88 -10.79 7.92
CA HIS A 46 10.05 -9.68 7.42
C HIS A 46 10.79 -8.35 7.39
N THR A 47 10.28 -7.36 6.66
CA THR A 47 10.91 -6.02 6.62
C THR A 47 10.60 -5.21 7.88
N ALA A 48 11.37 -4.15 8.15
CA ALA A 48 11.05 -3.25 9.26
C ALA A 48 9.66 -2.62 9.10
N LEU A 49 9.26 -2.31 7.86
CA LEU A 49 7.93 -1.79 7.54
C LEU A 49 6.83 -2.81 7.83
N TYR A 50 7.04 -4.10 7.55
CA TYR A 50 6.08 -5.15 7.94
C TYR A 50 5.85 -5.16 9.44
N TRP A 51 6.92 -5.14 10.25
CA TRP A 51 6.81 -5.18 11.71
C TRP A 51 6.20 -3.91 12.29
N ALA A 52 6.53 -2.73 11.73
CA ALA A 52 5.90 -1.48 12.13
C ALA A 52 4.37 -1.51 11.94
N ILE A 53 3.89 -2.22 10.93
CA ILE A 53 2.47 -2.44 10.67
C ILE A 53 1.92 -3.52 11.60
N ALA A 54 2.51 -4.72 11.61
CA ALA A 54 2.03 -5.88 12.34
C ALA A 54 2.03 -5.70 13.86
N ASN A 55 2.99 -4.97 14.40
CA ASN A 55 3.10 -4.68 15.84
C ASN A 55 2.47 -3.34 16.25
N GLY A 56 1.72 -2.71 15.35
CA GLY A 56 0.97 -1.50 15.65
C GLY A 56 -0.18 -1.76 16.65
N PRO A 57 -0.87 -0.70 17.10
CA PRO A 57 -2.05 -0.85 17.93
C PRO A 57 -3.13 -1.66 17.20
N TRP A 58 -3.79 -2.56 17.94
CA TRP A 58 -4.94 -3.32 17.45
C TRP A 58 -6.21 -2.89 18.21
N PRO A 59 -7.31 -2.52 17.53
CA PRO A 59 -7.46 -2.44 16.07
C PRO A 59 -6.62 -1.30 15.45
N PRO A 60 -6.19 -1.41 14.18
CA PRO A 60 -5.40 -0.38 13.52
C PRO A 60 -6.23 0.91 13.43
N LYS A 61 -5.73 1.97 14.05
CA LYS A 61 -6.37 3.28 14.02
C LYS A 61 -5.32 4.35 13.70
N PRO A 62 -5.65 5.33 12.86
CA PRO A 62 -4.79 6.48 12.67
C PRO A 62 -4.62 7.26 14.00
N PRO A 63 -3.47 7.93 14.20
CA PRO A 63 -2.38 8.09 13.23
C PRO A 63 -1.43 6.87 13.19
N PHE A 64 -1.01 6.48 11.99
CA PHE A 64 -0.06 5.37 11.77
C PHE A 64 1.40 5.83 11.83
N GLU A 65 1.75 6.60 12.88
CA GLU A 65 3.00 7.37 12.96
C GLU A 65 4.27 6.52 12.77
N LEU A 66 4.33 5.35 13.40
CA LEU A 66 5.50 4.47 13.26
C LEU A 66 5.64 3.95 11.83
N ALA A 67 4.55 3.52 11.20
CA ALA A 67 4.56 3.07 9.81
C ALA A 67 4.93 4.23 8.87
N ALA A 68 4.42 5.44 9.14
CA ALA A 68 4.77 6.66 8.40
C ALA A 68 6.27 6.98 8.48
N ALA A 69 6.84 6.97 9.68
CA ALA A 69 8.25 7.25 9.90
C ALA A 69 9.16 6.21 9.23
N VAL A 70 8.83 4.92 9.39
CA VAL A 70 9.59 3.84 8.73
C VAL A 70 9.49 3.97 7.21
N LEU A 71 8.32 4.30 6.67
CA LEU A 71 8.10 4.49 5.23
C LEU A 71 8.97 5.63 4.67
N ALA A 72 8.97 6.79 5.34
CA ALA A 72 9.76 7.96 4.93
C ALA A 72 11.27 7.67 4.92
N HIS A 73 11.77 6.98 5.94
CA HIS A 73 13.19 6.59 6.03
C HIS A 73 13.57 5.42 5.09
N SER A 74 12.58 4.69 4.56
CA SER A 74 12.80 3.56 3.65
C SER A 74 12.72 3.95 2.17
N ALA A 75 12.46 5.21 1.84
CA ALA A 75 12.42 5.63 0.43
C ALA A 75 13.82 5.58 -0.22
N PRO A 76 13.93 5.24 -1.52
CA PRO A 76 12.90 4.67 -2.38
C PRO A 76 12.63 3.19 -2.07
N LEU A 77 11.36 2.77 -2.12
CA LEU A 77 10.98 1.40 -1.77
C LEU A 77 11.29 0.39 -2.87
N LYS A 78 11.89 -0.74 -2.47
CA LYS A 78 12.01 -1.94 -3.28
C LYS A 78 10.63 -2.59 -3.47
N PRO A 79 10.38 -3.22 -4.63
CA PRO A 79 9.15 -3.99 -4.88
C PRO A 79 8.84 -5.02 -3.79
N GLU A 80 9.88 -5.63 -3.23
CA GLU A 80 9.74 -6.66 -2.20
C GLU A 80 9.32 -6.09 -0.85
N THR A 81 9.81 -4.89 -0.50
CA THR A 81 9.36 -4.15 0.68
C THR A 81 7.87 -3.78 0.56
N MET A 82 7.44 -3.35 -0.64
CA MET A 82 6.04 -3.05 -0.91
C MET A 82 5.15 -4.29 -0.81
N LYS A 83 5.59 -5.45 -1.31
CA LYS A 83 4.85 -6.72 -1.17
C LYS A 83 4.69 -7.13 0.29
N GLU A 84 5.73 -6.97 1.10
CA GLU A 84 5.68 -7.30 2.53
C GLU A 84 4.75 -6.35 3.29
N ALA A 85 4.78 -5.05 3.00
CA ALA A 85 3.83 -4.11 3.59
C ALA A 85 2.37 -4.43 3.22
N ARG A 86 2.10 -4.79 1.94
CA ARG A 86 0.78 -5.30 1.51
C ARG A 86 0.37 -6.53 2.31
N ARG A 87 1.29 -7.49 2.49
CA ARG A 87 1.06 -8.71 3.27
C ARG A 87 0.68 -8.39 4.72
N ALA A 88 1.38 -7.44 5.35
CA ALA A 88 1.05 -7.00 6.71
C ALA A 88 -0.39 -6.45 6.79
N CYS A 89 -0.79 -5.60 5.84
CA CYS A 89 -2.15 -5.04 5.79
C CYS A 89 -3.22 -6.13 5.63
N VAL A 90 -2.95 -7.11 4.76
CA VAL A 90 -3.83 -8.26 4.51
C VAL A 90 -3.98 -9.12 5.77
N SER A 91 -2.89 -9.39 6.48
CA SER A 91 -2.91 -10.14 7.75
C SER A 91 -3.73 -9.43 8.82
N LEU A 92 -3.60 -8.10 8.90
CA LEU A 92 -4.37 -7.26 9.81
C LEU A 92 -5.80 -6.96 9.33
N ARG A 93 -6.16 -7.36 8.10
CA ARG A 93 -7.46 -7.06 7.48
C ARG A 93 -7.84 -5.57 7.55
N SER A 94 -6.86 -4.66 7.48
CA SER A 94 -7.11 -3.22 7.57
C SER A 94 -6.96 -2.55 6.20
N GLN A 95 -8.10 -2.12 5.66
CA GLN A 95 -8.15 -1.29 4.47
C GLN A 95 -7.65 0.13 4.76
N GLU A 96 -7.88 0.66 5.96
CA GLU A 96 -7.48 2.01 6.36
C GLU A 96 -5.96 2.15 6.35
N LEU A 97 -5.24 1.16 6.89
CA LEU A 97 -3.78 1.15 6.87
C LEU A 97 -3.26 0.97 5.45
N PHE A 98 -3.88 0.10 4.65
CA PHE A 98 -3.50 -0.08 3.25
C PHE A 98 -3.74 1.19 2.41
N HIS A 99 -4.86 1.86 2.66
CA HIS A 99 -5.18 3.15 2.05
C HIS A 99 -4.16 4.19 2.47
N PHE A 100 -3.86 4.33 3.76
CA PHE A 100 -2.81 5.22 4.26
C PHE A 100 -1.48 5.02 3.51
N LEU A 101 -1.01 3.78 3.36
CA LEU A 101 0.21 3.50 2.60
C LEU A 101 0.08 3.98 1.15
N ARG A 102 -0.99 3.65 0.44
CA ARG A 102 -1.20 4.09 -0.97
C ARG A 102 -1.19 5.60 -1.16
N MET A 103 -1.56 6.35 -0.13
CA MET A 103 -1.61 7.81 -0.15
C MET A 103 -0.23 8.43 0.00
N SER A 104 0.74 7.69 0.54
CA SER A 104 2.11 8.14 0.68
C SER A 104 2.84 8.10 -0.68
N PRO A 105 3.60 9.14 -1.05
CA PRO A 105 4.28 9.21 -2.34
C PRO A 105 5.34 8.10 -2.53
N GLU A 106 5.89 7.57 -1.44
CA GLU A 106 6.90 6.51 -1.46
C GLU A 106 6.33 5.15 -1.86
N PHE A 107 5.01 4.97 -1.72
CA PHE A 107 4.29 3.71 -1.93
C PHE A 107 3.25 3.81 -3.06
N GLY A 108 2.77 5.02 -3.32
CA GLY A 108 1.72 5.32 -4.29
C GLY A 108 2.05 4.86 -5.70
N THR A 109 1.01 4.40 -6.41
CA THR A 109 1.13 3.81 -7.74
C THR A 109 1.05 4.83 -8.88
N LEU A 110 0.77 6.10 -8.59
CA LEU A 110 0.68 7.13 -9.62
C LEU A 110 2.09 7.51 -10.06
N SER A 111 2.45 7.12 -11.29
CA SER A 111 3.72 7.51 -11.89
C SER A 111 3.82 9.03 -11.96
N ALA A 112 5.03 9.58 -11.86
CA ALA A 112 5.25 11.02 -11.99
C ALA A 112 4.70 11.58 -13.32
N GLU A 113 4.70 10.76 -14.38
CA GLU A 113 4.07 11.06 -15.67
C GLU A 113 2.56 11.24 -15.55
N ASP A 114 1.87 10.34 -14.83
CA ASP A 114 0.42 10.46 -14.64
C ASP A 114 0.09 11.69 -13.78
N GLN A 115 0.90 11.99 -12.76
CA GLN A 115 0.72 13.20 -11.94
C GLN A 115 0.90 14.48 -12.76
N PHE A 116 1.89 14.49 -13.66
CA PHE A 116 2.13 15.61 -14.57
C PHE A 116 1.01 15.78 -15.60
N LEU A 117 0.58 14.69 -16.24
CA LEU A 117 -0.46 14.69 -17.29
C LEU A 117 -1.85 15.03 -16.77
N LEU A 118 -2.15 14.71 -15.51
CA LEU A 118 -3.44 14.99 -14.90
C LEU A 118 -3.58 16.43 -14.38
N GLY A 119 -2.49 17.22 -14.41
CA GLY A 119 -2.42 18.53 -13.76
C GLY A 119 -2.38 18.36 -12.25
N VAL A 120 -1.41 19.00 -11.61
CA VAL A 120 -1.08 18.83 -10.18
C VAL A 120 -2.35 18.91 -9.31
N SER A 121 -2.59 17.83 -8.55
CA SER A 121 -3.75 17.57 -7.67
C SER A 121 -4.99 16.95 -8.35
N ALA A 122 -4.83 15.82 -9.03
CA ALA A 122 -5.93 14.85 -8.99
C ALA A 122 -6.08 14.41 -7.53
N PRO A 123 -7.27 14.55 -6.91
CA PRO A 123 -7.45 14.07 -5.55
C PRO A 123 -7.11 12.58 -5.50
N PRO A 124 -6.66 12.07 -4.36
CA PRO A 124 -6.35 10.66 -4.25
C PRO A 124 -7.60 9.80 -4.47
N GLU A 125 -7.42 8.57 -4.93
CA GLU A 125 -8.52 7.64 -5.14
C GLU A 125 -9.17 7.31 -3.78
N GLU A 126 -10.40 7.76 -3.57
CA GLU A 126 -11.17 7.40 -2.38
C GLU A 126 -11.73 6.00 -2.57
N ILE A 127 -11.47 5.10 -1.61
CA ILE A 127 -11.97 3.74 -1.63
C ILE A 127 -12.47 3.35 -0.24
N VAL A 128 -13.74 3.00 -0.15
CA VAL A 128 -14.41 2.53 1.07
C VAL A 128 -14.76 1.06 0.89
N VAL A 129 -14.34 0.22 1.81
CA VAL A 129 -14.65 -1.23 1.81
C VAL A 129 -15.63 -1.49 2.95
N GLU A 130 -16.72 -2.20 2.65
CA GLU A 130 -17.72 -2.62 3.62
C GLU A 130 -17.78 -4.15 3.64
N GLU A 131 -17.45 -4.74 4.78
CA GLU A 131 -17.57 -6.17 5.01
C GLU A 131 -18.97 -6.50 5.52
N LEU A 132 -19.72 -7.30 4.76
CA LEU A 132 -21.15 -7.57 5.01
C LEU A 132 -21.36 -8.90 5.74
N GLU A 133 -22.28 -8.96 6.70
CA GLU A 133 -22.63 -10.23 7.33
C GLU A 133 -23.37 -11.15 6.35
N GLY A 134 -23.02 -12.44 6.34
CA GLY A 134 -23.65 -13.42 5.46
C GLY A 134 -22.87 -14.74 5.35
N PRO A 135 -23.51 -15.80 4.84
CA PRO A 135 -22.94 -17.16 4.83
C PRO A 135 -21.68 -17.29 3.97
N THR A 136 -21.50 -16.41 2.98
CA THR A 136 -20.33 -16.39 2.09
C THR A 136 -19.32 -15.30 2.46
N HIS A 137 -19.50 -14.63 3.61
CA HIS A 137 -18.73 -13.44 4.01
C HIS A 137 -18.57 -12.40 2.87
N PRO A 138 -19.68 -11.93 2.26
CA PRO A 138 -19.60 -10.98 1.17
C PRO A 138 -18.94 -9.68 1.61
N PHE A 139 -18.40 -8.93 0.64
CA PHE A 139 -17.91 -7.58 0.84
C PHE A 139 -18.31 -6.73 -0.37
N SER A 140 -18.46 -5.43 -0.15
CA SER A 140 -18.62 -4.44 -1.20
C SER A 140 -17.50 -3.41 -1.06
N PHE A 141 -17.16 -2.73 -2.15
CA PHE A 141 -16.30 -1.56 -2.06
C PHE A 141 -16.80 -0.48 -3.02
N ARG A 142 -16.80 0.76 -2.53
CA ARG A 142 -17.15 1.97 -3.27
C ARG A 142 -15.87 2.73 -3.54
N PHE A 143 -15.73 3.27 -4.75
CA PHE A 143 -14.53 3.99 -5.13
C PHE A 143 -14.84 5.16 -6.06
N GLN A 144 -13.96 6.16 -6.04
CA GLN A 144 -13.99 7.27 -6.98
C GLN A 144 -12.62 7.38 -7.68
N ILE A 145 -12.63 7.38 -9.01
CA ILE A 145 -11.42 7.56 -9.82
C ILE A 145 -11.45 8.97 -10.45
N PRO A 146 -10.64 9.90 -9.94
CA PRO A 146 -10.59 11.25 -10.50
C PRO A 146 -10.07 11.23 -11.93
N GLN A 147 -10.69 12.04 -12.77
CA GLN A 147 -10.34 12.19 -14.17
C GLN A 147 -10.30 10.85 -14.94
N PHE A 148 -11.17 9.90 -14.59
CA PHE A 148 -11.19 8.55 -15.16
C PHE A 148 -11.08 8.52 -16.68
N HIS A 149 -11.90 9.31 -17.40
CA HIS A 149 -11.85 9.38 -18.87
C HIS A 149 -10.46 9.82 -19.37
N LYS A 150 -9.88 10.89 -18.81
CA LYS A 150 -8.53 11.35 -19.20
C LYS A 150 -7.49 10.25 -18.96
N ARG A 151 -7.52 9.61 -17.79
CA ARG A 151 -6.61 8.50 -17.45
C ARG A 151 -6.74 7.32 -18.41
N MET A 152 -7.96 6.96 -18.79
CA MET A 152 -8.21 5.90 -19.78
C MET A 152 -7.71 6.28 -21.18
N MET A 153 -7.78 7.55 -21.57
CA MET A 153 -7.29 8.04 -22.86
C MET A 153 -5.76 8.07 -22.97
N LEU A 154 -5.04 8.12 -21.84
CA LEU A 154 -3.58 8.02 -21.82
C LEU A 154 -3.06 6.60 -22.14
N GLY A 155 -3.95 5.61 -22.31
CA GLY A 155 -3.62 4.25 -22.74
C GLY A 155 -2.99 3.35 -21.68
N LYS A 156 -2.71 3.88 -20.47
CA LYS A 156 -2.26 3.08 -19.33
C LYS A 156 -3.45 2.49 -18.57
N PRO A 157 -3.38 1.21 -18.15
CA PRO A 157 -4.41 0.64 -17.29
C PRO A 157 -4.52 1.35 -15.94
N ILE A 158 -5.74 1.66 -15.51
CA ILE A 158 -6.01 2.15 -14.16
C ILE A 158 -6.17 0.95 -13.22
N THR A 159 -5.45 0.95 -12.09
CA THR A 159 -5.47 -0.17 -11.15
C THR A 159 -5.81 0.31 -9.74
N LEU A 160 -6.91 -0.20 -9.20
CA LEU A 160 -7.29 -0.07 -7.80
C LEU A 160 -6.95 -1.36 -7.06
N GLU A 161 -6.40 -1.23 -5.85
CA GLU A 161 -6.17 -2.36 -4.96
C GLU A 161 -6.93 -2.12 -3.65
N VAL A 162 -7.54 -3.16 -3.10
CA VAL A 162 -8.27 -3.10 -1.83
C VAL A 162 -8.01 -4.35 -0.99
N VAL A 163 -7.90 -4.17 0.33
CA VAL A 163 -7.87 -5.25 1.30
C VAL A 163 -9.31 -5.51 1.76
N ALA A 164 -9.79 -6.73 1.54
CA ALA A 164 -11.10 -7.17 2.00
C ALA A 164 -11.06 -8.67 2.33
N ARG A 165 -11.65 -9.07 3.46
CA ARG A 165 -11.72 -10.47 3.91
C ARG A 165 -10.35 -11.15 4.00
N GLY A 166 -9.33 -10.40 4.45
CA GLY A 166 -7.97 -10.90 4.56
C GLY A 166 -7.37 -11.32 3.22
N ARG A 167 -7.78 -10.66 2.12
CA ARG A 167 -7.24 -10.85 0.78
C ARG A 167 -7.03 -9.49 0.11
N LEU A 168 -6.12 -9.45 -0.86
CA LEU A 168 -5.89 -8.29 -1.70
C LEU A 168 -6.61 -8.49 -3.02
N TRP A 169 -7.55 -7.59 -3.30
CA TRP A 169 -8.31 -7.56 -4.54
C TRP A 169 -7.79 -6.44 -5.42
N ARG A 170 -7.83 -6.67 -6.73
CA ARG A 170 -7.39 -5.73 -7.75
C ARG A 170 -8.49 -5.54 -8.79
N LEU A 171 -8.94 -4.30 -8.94
CA LEU A 171 -9.80 -3.86 -10.02
C LEU A 171 -8.96 -3.11 -11.06
N LYS A 172 -8.94 -3.61 -12.29
CA LYS A 172 -8.16 -3.03 -13.39
C LYS A 172 -9.09 -2.57 -14.49
N TYR A 173 -8.97 -1.30 -14.91
CA TYR A 173 -9.60 -0.76 -16.11
C TYR A 173 -8.58 -0.58 -17.22
N TYR A 174 -8.93 -0.98 -18.45
CA TYR A 174 -8.06 -0.83 -19.62
C TYR A 174 -8.87 -0.74 -20.92
N THR A 175 -8.26 -0.20 -21.98
CA THR A 175 -8.84 -0.15 -23.31
C THR A 175 -8.65 -1.49 -24.03
N ALA A 176 -9.71 -2.02 -24.63
CA ALA A 176 -9.62 -3.24 -25.44
C ALA A 176 -8.88 -2.95 -26.75
N ASN A 177 -7.55 -3.14 -26.75
CA ASN A 177 -6.70 -2.88 -27.92
C ASN A 177 -6.53 -4.10 -28.85
N LYS A 178 -7.08 -5.26 -28.48
CA LYS A 178 -7.12 -6.47 -29.31
C LYS A 178 -8.47 -7.18 -29.14
N PRO A 179 -9.01 -7.83 -30.19
CA PRO A 179 -10.15 -8.72 -30.04
C PRO A 179 -9.71 -9.87 -29.14
N SER A 180 -10.14 -9.82 -27.88
CA SER A 180 -10.03 -10.97 -26.98
C SER A 180 -11.15 -11.97 -27.32
N HIS A 181 -11.11 -13.17 -26.76
CA HIS A 181 -12.12 -14.22 -26.97
C HIS A 181 -13.56 -13.80 -26.59
N THR A 182 -13.72 -12.63 -25.97
CA THR A 182 -15.00 -11.95 -25.76
C THR A 182 -15.19 -10.93 -26.88
N HIS A 183 -16.35 -10.95 -27.57
CA HIS A 183 -16.73 -10.11 -28.72
C HIS A 183 -16.77 -8.58 -28.46
N LEU A 184 -15.78 -8.03 -27.77
CA LEU A 184 -15.68 -6.61 -27.43
C LEU A 184 -14.96 -5.89 -28.57
N THR A 185 -15.69 -4.99 -29.21
CA THR A 185 -15.21 -4.13 -30.28
C THR A 185 -14.15 -3.15 -29.77
N HIS A 186 -13.31 -2.67 -30.69
CA HIS A 186 -12.30 -1.66 -30.41
C HIS A 186 -12.95 -0.38 -29.84
N GLY A 187 -12.31 0.24 -28.84
CA GLY A 187 -12.79 1.50 -28.23
C GLY A 187 -13.63 1.37 -26.97
N TYR A 188 -13.96 0.14 -26.54
CA TYR A 188 -14.66 -0.09 -25.27
C TYR A 188 -13.67 -0.17 -24.10
N TRP A 189 -14.10 0.35 -22.94
CA TRP A 189 -13.38 0.22 -21.69
C TRP A 189 -13.80 -1.07 -20.97
N THR A 190 -12.83 -1.87 -20.56
CA THR A 190 -13.07 -3.14 -19.87
C THR A 190 -12.60 -3.03 -18.42
N GLY A 191 -13.39 -3.58 -17.50
CA GLY A 191 -13.04 -3.76 -16.09
C GLY A 191 -12.78 -5.23 -15.78
N LEU A 192 -11.69 -5.53 -15.06
CA LEU A 192 -11.36 -6.86 -14.55
C LEU A 192 -11.17 -6.80 -13.05
N LEU A 193 -12.01 -7.50 -12.30
CA LEU A 193 -11.81 -7.76 -10.87
C LEU A 193 -11.10 -9.09 -10.71
N SER A 194 -9.99 -9.09 -9.96
CA SER A 194 -9.18 -10.28 -9.72
C SER A 194 -8.62 -10.26 -8.31
N MET A 195 -8.29 -11.44 -7.79
CA MET A 195 -7.53 -11.57 -6.56
C MET A 195 -6.04 -11.52 -6.88
N VAL A 196 -5.24 -10.81 -6.09
CA VAL A 196 -3.79 -10.77 -6.30
C VAL A 196 -3.18 -12.09 -5.78
N GLU A 197 -2.45 -12.80 -6.64
CA GLU A 197 -1.77 -14.05 -6.27
C GLU A 197 -0.86 -13.85 -5.04
N ASN A 198 -0.82 -14.85 -4.15
CA ASN A 198 -0.13 -14.82 -2.85
C ASN A 198 -0.71 -13.85 -1.79
N SER A 199 -1.96 -13.41 -1.94
CA SER A 199 -2.67 -12.65 -0.89
C SER A 199 -3.31 -13.53 0.19
N ALA A 200 -3.05 -14.84 0.20
CA ALA A 200 -3.56 -15.72 1.23
C ALA A 200 -2.75 -15.52 2.52
N MET A 201 -3.44 -15.51 3.66
CA MET A 201 -2.82 -15.61 4.97
C MET A 201 -2.14 -16.99 5.05
N THR A 202 -0.84 -17.04 4.83
CA THR A 202 0.01 -18.20 5.14
C THR A 202 0.26 -18.27 6.63
#